data_AF-A0AAV5GG06-F1
#
_entry.id   AF-A0AAV5GG06-F1
#
_cell.length_a   1.000
_cell.length_b   1.000
_cell.length_c   1.000
_cell.angle_alpha   90.00
_cell.angle_beta   90.00
_cell.angle_gamma   90.00
#
_symmetry.space_group_name_H-M   'P 1'
#
loop_
_entity.id
_entity.type
_entity.pdbx_description
1 polymer ?
#
loop_
_entity_poly.entity_id
_entity_poly.type
_entity_poly.pdbx_seq_one_letter_code
_entity_poly.pdbx_strand_id
1 'polypeptide(L)'
;MPVDQTPPAPRYRTQNYRANARALGKADHPTGSSNYTMLQGFEWYTRGDGTYYKWLEGKAQELGDLGITAIWLPPPTKCDTDQSVGYSIYDMWDLGEFDQKGSVRTKWGTKDELLSCINKLKACGIVVYIDAVLNHKAGADYTEKFHATEVDWNDRNKEVSDLYEIEGWTGFNFPGRKGKYSDMVWSHIHFTGVDWDDKGQKKAIFKIQGENKTWAKHVDKEQGNYDYLSLD
;
A
#
# COMPACT_ATOMS: atom_id res chain seq x y z
N MET A 1 38.75 -35.83 3.55
CA MET A 1 37.28 -35.94 3.40
C MET A 1 36.96 -35.62 1.96
N PRO A 2 36.42 -36.54 1.15
CA PRO A 2 36.02 -36.21 -0.21
C PRO A 2 34.86 -35.22 -0.15
N VAL A 3 34.94 -34.16 -0.96
CA VAL A 3 33.83 -33.23 -1.17
C VAL A 3 32.74 -33.99 -1.93
N ASP A 4 31.53 -34.00 -1.37
CA ASP A 4 30.36 -34.60 -2.00
C ASP A 4 30.13 -33.93 -3.36
N GLN A 5 30.26 -34.71 -4.44
CA GLN A 5 30.06 -34.29 -5.82
C GLN A 5 28.63 -34.58 -6.29
N THR A 6 27.66 -34.68 -5.39
CA THR A 6 26.26 -34.88 -5.79
C THR A 6 25.86 -33.76 -6.77
N PRO A 7 25.45 -34.11 -7.99
CA PRO A 7 24.96 -33.11 -8.93
C PRO A 7 23.76 -32.40 -8.30
N PRO A 8 23.56 -31.10 -8.56
CA PRO A 8 22.38 -30.41 -8.09
C PRO A 8 21.13 -31.18 -8.50
N ALA A 9 20.14 -31.25 -7.59
CA ALA A 9 18.89 -31.94 -7.84
C ALA A 9 18.35 -31.60 -9.25
N PRO A 10 17.82 -32.57 -10.01
CA PRO A 10 17.31 -32.31 -11.34
C PRO A 10 16.34 -31.13 -11.28
N ARG A 11 16.52 -30.16 -12.18
CA ARG A 11 15.50 -29.12 -12.38
C ARG A 11 14.27 -29.83 -12.94
N TYR A 12 13.35 -30.27 -12.08
CA TYR A 12 12.15 -31.07 -12.39
C TYR A 12 11.10 -30.34 -13.25
N ARG A 13 11.48 -29.22 -13.84
CA ARG A 13 10.56 -28.25 -14.36
C ARG A 13 11.08 -27.87 -15.74
N THR A 14 10.79 -28.76 -16.68
CA THR A 14 11.09 -28.66 -18.11
C THR A 14 9.88 -28.11 -18.87
N GLN A 15 10.08 -26.94 -19.48
CA GLN A 15 9.41 -26.34 -20.66
C GLN A 15 7.88 -26.31 -20.83
N ASN A 16 7.05 -27.08 -20.11
CA ASN A 16 5.61 -27.21 -20.36
C ASN A 16 4.70 -26.94 -19.15
N TYR A 17 5.23 -26.42 -18.06
CA TYR A 17 4.50 -26.32 -16.80
C TYR A 17 4.26 -24.83 -16.46
N ARG A 18 3.00 -24.41 -16.44
CA ARG A 18 2.61 -23.17 -15.77
C ARG A 18 1.94 -23.61 -14.47
N ALA A 19 2.61 -23.35 -13.35
CA ALA A 19 1.94 -23.35 -12.06
C ALA A 19 0.75 -22.37 -12.15
N ASN A 20 -0.37 -22.69 -11.51
CA ASN A 20 -1.68 -22.05 -11.67
C ASN A 20 -2.35 -22.22 -13.03
N ALA A 21 -2.49 -23.46 -13.46
CA ALA A 21 -3.52 -23.77 -14.42
C ALA A 21 -4.91 -23.31 -13.89
N ARG A 22 -5.30 -23.64 -12.65
CA ARG A 22 -6.64 -23.30 -12.11
C ARG A 22 -6.97 -21.81 -12.03
N ALA A 23 -6.06 -20.96 -11.53
CA ALA A 23 -6.31 -19.52 -11.44
C ALA A 23 -6.36 -18.83 -12.83
N LEU A 24 -5.90 -19.53 -13.87
CA LEU A 24 -5.94 -19.09 -15.27
C LEU A 24 -6.93 -19.92 -16.13
N GLY A 25 -7.83 -20.71 -15.53
CA GLY A 25 -8.84 -21.49 -16.24
C GLY A 25 -8.33 -22.74 -16.99
N LYS A 26 -7.18 -23.30 -16.59
CA LYS A 26 -6.56 -24.52 -17.15
C LYS A 26 -6.51 -25.65 -16.10
N ALA A 27 -6.41 -26.90 -16.55
CA ALA A 27 -6.36 -28.08 -15.67
C ALA A 27 -4.98 -28.28 -15.02
N ASP A 28 -4.96 -28.79 -13.79
CA ASP A 28 -3.72 -29.14 -13.07
C ASP A 28 -2.88 -30.20 -13.82
N HIS A 29 -1.63 -30.37 -13.37
CA HIS A 29 -0.75 -31.42 -13.87
C HIS A 29 -1.39 -32.81 -13.69
N PRO A 30 -1.34 -33.69 -14.71
CA PRO A 30 -2.01 -35.00 -14.66
C PRO A 30 -1.40 -36.00 -13.68
N THR A 31 -0.25 -35.70 -13.05
CA THR A 31 0.51 -36.66 -12.23
C THR A 31 1.02 -36.12 -10.88
N GLY A 32 0.51 -34.99 -10.39
CA GLY A 32 0.89 -34.49 -9.05
C GLY A 32 0.11 -33.27 -8.58
N SER A 33 -0.01 -33.10 -7.27
CA SER A 33 -0.56 -31.89 -6.64
C SER A 33 0.49 -30.78 -6.65
N SER A 34 0.17 -29.61 -7.20
CA SER A 34 0.99 -28.41 -7.02
C SER A 34 0.64 -27.75 -5.68
N ASN A 35 1.64 -27.48 -4.84
CA ASN A 35 1.46 -26.64 -3.65
C ASN A 35 1.39 -25.17 -4.07
N TYR A 36 0.55 -24.39 -3.39
CA TYR A 36 0.48 -22.95 -3.58
C TYR A 36 1.49 -22.26 -2.66
N THR A 37 2.33 -21.42 -3.24
CA THR A 37 3.37 -20.68 -2.54
C THR A 37 3.26 -19.20 -2.89
N MET A 38 3.05 -18.37 -1.88
CA MET A 38 3.02 -16.91 -2.01
C MET A 38 4.37 -16.30 -1.63
N LEU A 39 4.76 -15.25 -2.34
CA LEU A 39 5.93 -14.42 -2.05
C LEU A 39 5.50 -12.99 -1.74
N GLN A 40 5.99 -12.40 -0.65
CA GLN A 40 6.02 -10.94 -0.51
C GLN A 40 7.14 -10.42 -1.42
N GLY A 41 6.79 -9.65 -2.45
CA GLY A 41 7.69 -9.30 -3.54
C GLY A 41 8.69 -8.18 -3.25
N PHE A 42 8.69 -7.61 -2.05
CA PHE A 42 9.44 -6.41 -1.69
C PHE A 42 9.90 -6.46 -0.23
N GLU A 43 10.91 -5.65 0.09
CA GLU A 43 11.32 -5.36 1.46
C GLU A 43 11.52 -3.84 1.65
N TRP A 44 11.73 -3.42 2.91
CA TRP A 44 11.71 -2.00 3.28
C TRP A 44 12.74 -1.14 2.53
N TYR A 45 13.96 -1.67 2.40
CA TYR A 45 15.10 -1.02 1.77
C TYR A 45 15.20 -1.30 0.28
N THR A 46 14.14 -1.86 -0.33
CA THR A 46 14.17 -2.22 -1.74
C THR A 46 14.46 -0.97 -2.52
N ARG A 47 15.49 -1.07 -3.37
CA ARG A 47 15.97 0.06 -4.14
C ARG A 47 14.80 0.69 -4.88
N GLY A 48 14.59 1.97 -4.62
CA GLY A 48 13.57 2.77 -5.27
C GLY A 48 14.00 3.22 -6.66
N ASP A 49 13.83 4.50 -6.93
CA ASP A 49 14.18 5.16 -8.19
C ASP A 49 13.38 4.69 -9.41
N GLY A 50 12.24 4.01 -9.20
CA GLY A 50 11.38 3.57 -10.29
C GLY A 50 11.89 2.35 -11.05
N THR A 51 12.79 1.57 -10.47
CA THR A 51 13.43 0.43 -11.17
C THR A 51 12.82 -0.92 -10.82
N TYR A 52 12.00 -0.98 -9.76
CA TYR A 52 11.51 -2.21 -9.17
C TYR A 52 10.64 -3.03 -10.11
N TYR A 53 9.65 -2.42 -10.78
CA TYR A 53 8.75 -3.17 -11.66
C TYR A 53 9.48 -3.82 -12.83
N LYS A 54 10.45 -3.13 -13.44
CA LYS A 54 11.30 -3.67 -14.51
C LYS A 54 12.19 -4.82 -14.00
N TRP A 55 12.76 -4.66 -12.81
CA TRP A 55 13.56 -5.73 -12.18
C TRP A 55 12.69 -6.98 -11.93
N LEU A 56 11.52 -6.81 -11.33
CA LEU A 56 10.61 -7.90 -11.03
C LEU A 56 10.06 -8.57 -12.30
N GLU A 57 9.77 -7.78 -13.33
CA GLU A 57 9.39 -8.29 -14.65
C GLU A 57 10.46 -9.24 -15.21
N GLY A 58 11.74 -8.86 -15.11
CA GLY A 58 12.88 -9.69 -15.50
C GLY A 58 13.02 -10.98 -14.67
N LYS A 59 12.46 -11.01 -13.46
CA LYS A 59 12.48 -12.16 -12.54
C LYS A 59 11.27 -13.07 -12.65
N ALA A 60 10.21 -12.65 -13.33
CA ALA A 60 8.95 -13.38 -13.38
C ALA A 60 9.08 -14.84 -13.84
N GLN A 61 9.91 -15.12 -14.86
CA GLN A 61 10.11 -16.49 -15.34
C GLN A 61 10.85 -17.35 -14.32
N GLU A 62 11.93 -16.83 -13.73
CA GLU A 62 12.70 -17.50 -12.68
C GLU A 62 11.81 -17.86 -11.47
N LEU A 63 10.99 -16.90 -11.02
CA LEU A 63 10.04 -17.11 -9.92
C LEU A 63 8.97 -18.17 -10.27
N GLY A 64 8.43 -18.11 -11.48
CA GLY A 64 7.48 -19.08 -11.99
C GLY A 64 8.07 -20.48 -12.03
N ASP A 65 9.31 -20.62 -12.51
CA ASP A 65 10.06 -21.88 -12.58
C ASP A 65 10.36 -22.44 -11.17
N LEU A 66 10.68 -21.58 -10.20
CA LEU A 66 10.89 -21.95 -8.79
C LEU A 66 9.62 -22.47 -8.10
N GLY A 67 8.43 -22.17 -8.63
CA GLY A 67 7.16 -22.64 -8.06
C GLY A 67 6.41 -21.60 -7.24
N ILE A 68 6.79 -20.33 -7.36
CA ILE A 68 5.97 -19.24 -6.84
C ILE A 68 4.68 -19.18 -7.64
N THR A 69 3.55 -19.21 -6.95
CA THR A 69 2.21 -19.20 -7.55
C THR A 69 1.48 -17.89 -7.28
N ALA A 70 1.88 -17.14 -6.26
CA ALA A 70 1.32 -15.83 -5.99
C ALA A 70 2.41 -14.86 -5.53
N ILE A 71 2.26 -13.59 -5.85
CA ILE A 71 3.12 -12.52 -5.36
C ILE A 71 2.29 -11.34 -4.86
N TRP A 72 2.63 -10.85 -3.69
CA TRP A 72 2.10 -9.61 -3.13
C TRP A 72 3.07 -8.47 -3.44
N LEU A 73 2.61 -7.50 -4.23
CA LEU A 73 3.35 -6.31 -4.61
C LEU A 73 3.18 -5.19 -3.57
N PRO A 74 4.16 -4.29 -3.42
CA PRO A 74 4.01 -3.14 -2.54
C PRO A 74 2.86 -2.22 -2.99
N PRO A 75 2.39 -1.30 -2.12
CA PRO A 75 1.36 -0.34 -2.50
C PRO A 75 1.79 0.48 -3.73
N PRO A 76 1.02 0.44 -4.84
CA PRO A 76 1.42 1.04 -6.11
C PRO A 76 1.01 2.51 -6.24
N THR A 77 0.33 3.05 -5.24
CA THR A 77 -0.29 4.38 -5.26
C THR A 77 0.68 5.49 -4.89
N LYS A 78 0.45 6.70 -5.40
CA LYS A 78 1.23 7.89 -5.07
C LYS A 78 1.10 8.21 -3.58
N CYS A 79 2.25 8.51 -2.99
CA CYS A 79 2.38 8.86 -1.57
C CYS A 79 2.80 10.32 -1.41
N ASP A 80 2.95 10.75 -0.17
CA ASP A 80 3.47 12.07 0.22
C ASP A 80 4.83 12.43 -0.41
N THR A 81 5.66 11.43 -0.73
CA THR A 81 6.96 11.58 -1.40
C THR A 81 7.19 10.48 -2.45
N ASP A 82 8.10 10.72 -3.40
CA ASP A 82 8.45 9.75 -4.45
C ASP A 82 9.35 8.58 -3.96
N GLN A 83 9.80 8.63 -2.70
CA GLN A 83 10.62 7.62 -2.05
C GLN A 83 9.87 6.80 -0.98
N SER A 84 8.59 7.11 -0.75
CA SER A 84 7.76 6.36 0.19
C SER A 84 7.68 4.88 -0.21
N VAL A 85 7.67 4.00 0.80
CA VAL A 85 7.41 2.56 0.65
C VAL A 85 5.96 2.23 0.34
N GLY A 86 5.07 3.23 0.22
CA GLY A 86 3.68 3.02 -0.20
C GLY A 86 2.65 3.19 0.91
N TYR A 87 3.07 3.22 2.18
CA TYR A 87 2.12 3.28 3.31
C TYR A 87 1.69 4.71 3.68
N SER A 88 2.40 5.75 3.23
CA SER A 88 1.99 7.17 3.40
C SER A 88 1.10 7.64 2.23
N ILE A 89 -0.02 6.96 2.03
CA ILE A 89 -0.84 7.11 0.82
C ILE A 89 -1.42 8.52 0.65
N TYR A 90 -1.13 9.14 -0.50
CA TYR A 90 -1.65 10.45 -0.87
C TYR A 90 -2.84 10.31 -1.81
N ASP A 91 -2.69 9.65 -2.96
CA ASP A 91 -3.73 9.55 -4.00
C ASP A 91 -3.90 8.10 -4.47
N MET A 92 -5.05 7.49 -4.13
CA MET A 92 -5.38 6.10 -4.47
C MET A 92 -5.52 5.86 -5.98
N TRP A 93 -5.77 6.91 -6.76
CA TRP A 93 -6.00 6.82 -8.21
C TRP A 93 -4.73 7.05 -9.03
N ASP A 94 -3.67 7.54 -8.40
CA ASP A 94 -2.39 7.79 -9.06
C ASP A 94 -1.45 6.60 -8.86
N LEU A 95 -1.38 5.71 -9.85
CA LEU A 95 -0.49 4.53 -9.84
C LEU A 95 0.92 4.85 -10.36
N GLY A 96 1.36 6.10 -10.23
CA GLY A 96 2.58 6.59 -10.88
C GLY A 96 2.32 7.06 -12.32
N GLU A 97 1.20 7.77 -12.53
CA GLU A 97 0.75 8.28 -13.83
C GLU A 97 0.78 9.82 -13.89
N PHE A 98 0.60 10.50 -12.75
CA PHE A 98 0.45 11.96 -12.70
C PHE A 98 1.64 12.62 -12.01
N ASP A 99 2.02 13.82 -12.46
CA ASP A 99 3.03 14.64 -11.78
C ASP A 99 2.44 15.22 -10.49
N GLN A 100 2.72 14.54 -9.37
CA GLN A 100 2.23 14.87 -8.03
C GLN A 100 3.33 14.51 -7.02
N LYS A 101 3.49 15.33 -5.98
CA LYS A 101 4.45 15.10 -4.89
C LYS A 101 5.90 14.91 -5.39
N GLY A 102 6.27 15.74 -6.39
CA GLY A 102 7.63 15.84 -6.90
C GLY A 102 8.02 14.80 -7.96
N SER A 103 7.10 13.92 -8.39
CA SER A 103 7.39 12.92 -9.41
C SER A 103 6.14 12.39 -10.11
N VAL A 104 6.30 11.94 -11.36
CA VAL A 104 5.29 11.13 -12.04
C VAL A 104 5.24 9.73 -11.45
N ARG A 105 6.40 9.05 -11.35
CA ARG A 105 6.51 7.67 -10.86
C ARG A 105 6.27 7.58 -9.35
N THR A 106 5.96 6.39 -8.87
CA THR A 106 6.13 6.03 -7.45
C THR A 106 7.59 5.65 -7.16
N LYS A 107 7.89 5.24 -5.92
CA LYS A 107 9.17 4.58 -5.58
C LYS A 107 9.46 3.40 -6.52
N TRP A 108 8.41 2.69 -6.92
CA TRP A 108 8.49 1.40 -7.60
C TRP A 108 8.60 1.49 -9.12
N GLY A 109 7.96 2.50 -9.72
CA GLY A 109 7.94 2.74 -11.16
C GLY A 109 6.69 3.48 -11.61
N THR A 110 6.47 3.52 -12.92
CA THR A 110 5.25 4.10 -13.52
C THR A 110 4.11 3.10 -13.60
N LYS A 111 2.89 3.59 -13.84
CA LYS A 111 1.72 2.74 -14.09
C LYS A 111 1.92 1.75 -15.24
N ASP A 112 2.56 2.18 -16.32
CA ASP A 112 2.81 1.31 -17.48
C ASP A 112 3.79 0.18 -17.15
N GLU A 113 4.83 0.48 -16.38
CA GLU A 113 5.78 -0.53 -15.89
C GLU A 113 5.12 -1.52 -14.94
N LEU A 114 4.24 -1.04 -14.04
CA LEU A 114 3.43 -1.90 -13.17
C LEU A 114 2.57 -2.87 -13.99
N LEU A 115 1.84 -2.37 -14.99
CA LEU A 115 0.98 -3.20 -15.84
C LEU A 115 1.79 -4.21 -16.67
N SER A 116 2.94 -3.80 -17.21
CA SER A 116 3.88 -4.70 -17.91
C SER A 116 4.34 -5.85 -16.99
N CYS A 117 4.79 -5.50 -15.79
CA CYS A 117 5.23 -6.45 -14.78
C CYS A 117 4.11 -7.44 -14.40
N ILE A 118 2.91 -6.96 -14.11
CA ILE A 118 1.73 -7.79 -13.80
C ILE A 118 1.42 -8.76 -14.93
N ASN A 119 1.40 -8.28 -16.18
CA ASN A 119 1.11 -9.11 -17.34
C ASN A 119 2.17 -10.21 -17.52
N LYS A 120 3.44 -9.89 -17.30
CA LYS A 120 4.53 -10.86 -17.35
C LYS A 120 4.42 -11.91 -16.25
N LEU A 121 4.15 -11.51 -15.00
CA LEU A 121 3.92 -12.42 -13.88
C LEU A 121 2.76 -13.38 -14.17
N LYS A 122 1.63 -12.85 -14.66
CA LYS A 122 0.46 -13.66 -15.07
C LYS A 122 0.81 -14.63 -16.21
N ALA A 123 1.59 -14.20 -17.20
CA ALA A 123 2.04 -15.06 -18.29
C ALA A 123 2.93 -16.22 -17.79
N CYS A 124 3.67 -16.01 -16.70
CA CYS A 124 4.46 -17.02 -16.00
C CYS A 124 3.66 -17.84 -14.96
N GLY A 125 2.33 -17.66 -14.87
CA GLY A 125 1.49 -18.44 -13.97
C GLY A 125 1.41 -17.89 -12.53
N ILE A 126 1.85 -16.65 -12.30
CA ILE A 126 1.85 -16.04 -10.97
C ILE A 126 0.62 -15.13 -10.82
N VAL A 127 -0.19 -15.40 -9.79
CA VAL A 127 -1.27 -14.50 -9.36
C VAL A 127 -0.65 -13.29 -8.67
N VAL A 128 -1.20 -12.09 -8.92
CA VAL A 128 -0.72 -10.86 -8.32
C VAL A 128 -1.74 -10.33 -7.33
N TYR A 129 -1.30 -10.08 -6.10
CA TYR A 129 -2.03 -9.33 -5.09
C TYR A 129 -1.43 -7.93 -4.97
N ILE A 130 -2.30 -6.94 -4.88
CA ILE A 130 -1.94 -5.53 -4.72
C ILE A 130 -2.27 -5.13 -3.30
N ASP A 131 -1.32 -4.47 -2.64
CA ASP A 131 -1.52 -3.89 -1.32
C ASP A 131 -2.55 -2.74 -1.35
N ALA A 132 -3.42 -2.69 -0.35
CA ALA A 132 -4.48 -1.71 -0.23
C ALA A 132 -4.37 -0.99 1.13
N VAL A 133 -3.80 0.21 1.11
CA VAL A 133 -3.64 1.07 2.29
C VAL A 133 -4.84 1.99 2.40
N LEU A 134 -5.77 1.67 3.30
CA LEU A 134 -7.08 2.35 3.40
C LEU A 134 -7.32 3.00 4.76
N ASN A 135 -6.42 2.83 5.72
CA ASN A 135 -6.58 3.33 7.09
C ASN A 135 -6.52 4.86 7.18
N HIS A 136 -5.56 5.46 6.48
CA HIS A 136 -5.22 6.87 6.60
C HIS A 136 -4.86 7.46 5.24
N LYS A 137 -4.66 8.79 5.22
CA LYS A 137 -4.11 9.53 4.08
C LYS A 137 -3.02 10.47 4.60
N ALA A 138 -1.95 10.64 3.83
CA ALA A 138 -0.81 11.48 4.20
C ALA A 138 -0.47 12.48 3.09
N GLY A 139 0.21 13.57 3.46
CA GLY A 139 0.65 14.60 2.52
C GLY A 139 -0.50 15.41 1.92
N ALA A 140 -1.45 15.86 2.74
CA ALA A 140 -2.54 16.75 2.29
C ALA A 140 -2.00 18.00 1.56
N ASP A 141 -2.83 18.61 0.71
CA ASP A 141 -2.45 19.75 -0.13
C ASP A 141 -2.60 21.08 0.61
N TYR A 142 -3.49 21.15 1.60
CA TYR A 142 -3.72 22.33 2.42
C TYR A 142 -4.32 21.95 3.79
N THR A 143 -4.21 22.87 4.74
CA THR A 143 -4.82 22.78 6.07
C THR A 143 -6.28 23.24 6.05
N GLU A 144 -7.08 22.70 6.95
CA GLU A 144 -8.44 23.17 7.23
C GLU A 144 -8.61 23.44 8.72
N LYS A 145 -9.47 24.40 9.05
CA LYS A 145 -9.85 24.69 10.44
C LYS A 145 -11.11 23.92 10.81
N PHE A 146 -11.06 23.20 11.91
CA PHE A 146 -12.19 22.42 12.41
C PHE A 146 -12.07 22.19 13.92
N HIS A 147 -13.20 21.88 14.56
CA HIS A 147 -13.22 21.62 15.99
C HIS A 147 -12.79 20.17 16.29
N ALA A 148 -11.96 20.01 17.31
CA ALA A 148 -11.47 18.73 17.77
C ALA A 148 -11.32 18.71 19.30
N THR A 149 -11.17 17.51 19.84
CA THR A 149 -10.76 17.26 21.24
C THR A 149 -9.52 16.38 21.22
N GLU A 150 -8.61 16.61 22.15
CA GLU A 150 -7.52 15.67 22.41
C GLU A 150 -8.05 14.41 23.08
N VAL A 151 -7.48 13.25 22.74
CA VAL A 151 -7.75 11.99 23.42
C VAL A 151 -6.48 11.39 24.02
N ASP A 152 -6.65 10.55 25.04
CA ASP A 152 -5.55 9.91 25.75
C ASP A 152 -4.76 8.96 24.85
N TRP A 153 -3.41 9.03 24.92
CA TRP A 153 -2.49 8.17 24.17
C TRP A 153 -2.52 6.70 24.57
N ASN A 154 -3.18 6.33 25.66
CA ASN A 154 -3.36 4.96 26.12
C ASN A 154 -4.84 4.54 26.18
N ASP A 155 -5.77 5.46 25.91
CA ASP A 155 -7.20 5.18 25.82
C ASP A 155 -7.92 6.19 24.93
N ARG A 156 -8.05 5.91 23.63
CA ARG A 156 -8.65 6.85 22.65
C ARG A 156 -10.12 7.14 22.91
N ASN A 157 -10.79 6.39 23.79
CA ASN A 157 -12.16 6.69 24.20
C ASN A 157 -12.23 7.82 25.24
N LYS A 158 -11.10 8.21 25.85
CA LYS A 158 -11.04 9.26 26.87
C LYS A 158 -10.61 10.57 26.22
N GLU A 159 -11.55 11.52 26.16
CA GLU A 159 -11.23 12.92 25.84
C GLU A 159 -10.50 13.56 27.02
N VAL A 160 -9.39 14.24 26.75
CA VAL A 160 -8.50 14.86 27.75
C VAL A 160 -8.37 16.37 27.58
N SER A 161 -9.16 16.98 26.70
CA SER A 161 -9.29 18.42 26.55
C SER A 161 -10.74 18.83 26.36
N ASP A 162 -11.01 20.13 26.55
CA ASP A 162 -12.23 20.74 26.03
C ASP A 162 -12.24 20.73 24.49
N LEU A 163 -13.39 21.07 23.90
CA LEU A 163 -13.55 21.26 22.46
C LEU A 163 -12.90 22.58 22.04
N TYR A 164 -12.01 22.54 21.05
CA TYR A 164 -11.43 23.76 20.46
C TYR A 164 -11.09 23.60 18.97
N GLU A 165 -10.88 24.72 18.29
CA GLU A 165 -10.50 24.75 16.88
C GLU A 165 -9.00 24.47 16.71
N ILE A 166 -8.67 23.49 15.86
CA ILE A 166 -7.32 23.22 15.37
C ILE A 166 -7.22 23.53 13.88
N GLU A 167 -5.99 23.58 13.36
CA GLU A 167 -5.71 23.65 11.93
C GLU A 167 -4.99 22.38 11.48
N GLY A 168 -5.71 21.47 10.82
CA GLY A 168 -5.21 20.13 10.48
C GLY A 168 -5.06 19.90 8.97
N TRP A 169 -4.12 19.01 8.61
CA TRP A 169 -3.82 18.62 7.22
C TRP A 169 -4.84 17.62 6.66
N THR A 170 -6.00 18.12 6.23
CA THR A 170 -7.13 17.27 5.77
C THR A 170 -7.64 17.59 4.36
N GLY A 171 -7.13 18.65 3.72
CA GLY A 171 -7.54 19.04 2.37
C GLY A 171 -6.77 18.30 1.29
N PHE A 172 -7.44 17.46 0.49
CA PHE A 172 -6.82 16.78 -0.66
C PHE A 172 -7.58 17.11 -1.95
N ASN A 173 -6.91 17.78 -2.90
CA ASN A 173 -7.50 18.21 -4.16
C ASN A 173 -6.82 17.65 -5.42
N PHE A 174 -5.72 16.90 -5.27
CA PHE A 174 -5.09 16.11 -6.34
C PHE A 174 -4.85 16.90 -7.64
N PRO A 175 -4.10 18.03 -7.58
CA PRO A 175 -4.05 19.00 -8.66
C PRO A 175 -3.36 18.47 -9.92
N GLY A 176 -2.46 17.48 -9.78
CA GLY A 176 -1.82 16.82 -10.92
C GLY A 176 -2.74 15.86 -11.66
N ARG A 177 -3.64 15.18 -10.93
CA ARG A 177 -4.62 14.23 -11.51
C ARG A 177 -5.81 14.91 -12.17
N LYS A 178 -6.21 16.10 -11.72
CA LYS A 178 -7.27 16.93 -12.33
C LYS A 178 -8.60 16.19 -12.54
N GLY A 179 -9.05 15.46 -11.51
CA GLY A 179 -10.31 14.71 -11.54
C GLY A 179 -10.30 13.43 -12.38
N LYS A 180 -9.21 13.11 -13.08
CA LYS A 180 -9.15 11.86 -13.88
C LYS A 180 -9.39 10.65 -12.98
N TYR A 181 -10.26 9.75 -13.44
CA TYR A 181 -10.81 8.57 -12.75
C TYR A 181 -11.79 8.84 -11.60
N SER A 182 -11.68 9.96 -10.89
CA SER A 182 -12.59 10.32 -9.79
C SER A 182 -12.50 11.81 -9.45
N ASP A 183 -13.65 12.49 -9.38
CA ASP A 183 -13.74 13.90 -8.98
C ASP A 183 -13.78 14.09 -7.45
N MET A 184 -13.67 13.00 -6.67
CA MET A 184 -13.71 13.07 -5.21
C MET A 184 -12.49 13.83 -4.66
N VAL A 185 -12.78 14.85 -3.85
CA VAL A 185 -11.81 15.59 -3.02
C VAL A 185 -12.06 15.26 -1.55
N TRP A 186 -11.01 15.35 -0.72
CA TRP A 186 -11.09 15.05 0.71
C TRP A 186 -11.01 16.33 1.54
N SER A 187 -11.65 16.27 2.71
CA SER A 187 -11.78 17.36 3.68
C SER A 187 -11.93 16.70 5.06
N HIS A 188 -11.75 17.46 6.14
CA HIS A 188 -11.88 17.01 7.53
C HIS A 188 -13.17 16.21 7.80
N ILE A 189 -14.25 16.50 7.07
CA ILE A 189 -15.53 15.76 7.17
C ILE A 189 -15.41 14.28 6.74
N HIS A 190 -14.33 13.87 6.09
CA HIS A 190 -14.08 12.48 5.68
C HIS A 190 -13.15 11.70 6.62
N PHE A 191 -12.61 12.35 7.66
CA PHE A 191 -11.66 11.75 8.60
C PHE A 191 -12.22 11.70 10.03
N THR A 192 -11.71 10.80 10.86
CA THR A 192 -12.08 10.70 12.29
C THR A 192 -11.08 11.42 13.19
N GLY A 193 -9.82 11.53 12.80
CA GLY A 193 -8.78 12.18 13.59
C GLY A 193 -7.54 12.59 12.79
N VAL A 194 -6.70 13.41 13.43
CA VAL A 194 -5.35 13.81 13.00
C VAL A 194 -4.44 13.85 14.24
N ASP A 195 -3.12 13.91 14.07
CA ASP A 195 -2.15 13.97 15.18
C ASP A 195 -1.35 15.27 15.26
N TRP A 196 -1.62 16.22 14.35
CA TRP A 196 -0.90 17.48 14.27
C TRP A 196 -1.86 18.66 14.12
N ASP A 197 -1.72 19.64 15.00
CA ASP A 197 -2.30 20.99 14.88
C ASP A 197 -1.23 21.95 14.37
N ASP A 198 -1.39 22.40 13.13
CA ASP A 198 -0.45 23.29 12.44
C ASP A 198 -0.48 24.72 13.00
N LYS A 199 -1.61 25.18 13.52
CA LYS A 199 -1.71 26.51 14.12
C LYS A 199 -1.03 26.55 15.48
N GLY A 200 -1.26 25.54 16.31
CA GLY A 200 -0.67 25.40 17.64
C GLY A 200 0.73 24.79 17.65
N GLN A 201 1.20 24.25 16.51
CA GLN A 201 2.45 23.49 16.38
C GLN A 201 2.54 22.37 17.43
N LYS A 202 1.44 21.61 17.56
CA LYS A 202 1.25 20.65 18.64
C LYS A 202 0.97 19.25 18.11
N LYS A 203 1.71 18.28 18.64
CA LYS A 203 1.43 16.85 18.47
C LYS A 203 0.55 16.34 19.62
N ALA A 204 -0.62 15.81 19.29
CA ALA A 204 -1.55 15.11 20.18
C ALA A 204 -2.53 14.31 19.33
N ILE A 205 -3.23 13.30 19.86
CA ILE A 205 -4.28 12.63 19.07
C ILE A 205 -5.54 13.49 19.12
N PHE A 206 -5.87 14.12 18.01
CA PHE A 206 -7.06 14.94 17.87
C PHE A 206 -8.20 14.13 17.25
N LYS A 207 -9.29 13.96 18.01
CA LYS A 207 -10.55 13.44 17.48
C LYS A 207 -11.34 14.59 16.87
N ILE A 208 -11.67 14.50 15.59
CA ILE A 208 -12.48 15.51 14.89
C ILE A 208 -13.90 15.42 15.43
N GLN A 209 -14.47 16.57 15.78
CA GLN A 209 -15.81 16.67 16.35
C GLN A 209 -16.78 17.21 15.30
N GLY A 210 -18.01 16.68 15.30
CA GLY A 210 -19.03 17.00 14.31
C GLY A 210 -20.17 15.98 14.32
N GLU A 211 -21.17 16.21 13.48
CA GLU A 211 -22.31 15.29 13.37
C GLU A 211 -21.83 13.90 12.93
N ASN A 212 -22.24 12.87 13.68
CA ASN A 212 -21.87 11.47 13.43
C ASN A 212 -20.36 11.17 13.43
N LYS A 213 -19.54 12.00 14.06
CA LYS A 213 -18.10 11.75 14.23
C LYS A 213 -17.83 10.89 15.47
N THR A 214 -17.32 9.69 15.23
CA THR A 214 -16.87 8.76 16.28
C THR A 214 -15.76 7.88 15.71
N TRP A 215 -14.92 7.34 16.59
CA TRP A 215 -14.04 6.24 16.23
C TRP A 215 -14.86 5.04 15.72
N ALA A 216 -14.31 4.32 14.75
CA ALA A 216 -14.85 3.05 14.30
C ALA A 216 -14.94 2.06 15.48
N LYS A 217 -15.99 1.25 15.51
CA LYS A 217 -16.30 0.36 16.65
C LYS A 217 -15.73 -1.04 16.54
N HIS A 218 -15.45 -1.50 15.33
CA HIS A 218 -15.03 -2.87 15.03
C HIS A 218 -13.54 -2.89 14.67
N VAL A 219 -12.73 -2.34 15.57
CA VAL A 219 -11.27 -2.25 15.49
C VAL A 219 -10.65 -2.95 16.69
N ASP A 220 -9.32 -3.05 16.71
CA ASP A 220 -8.61 -3.59 17.85
C ASP A 220 -8.87 -2.76 19.13
N LYS A 221 -8.85 -3.43 20.28
CA LYS A 221 -9.18 -2.83 21.60
C LYS A 221 -7.96 -2.36 22.38
N GLU A 222 -6.75 -2.61 21.87
CA GLU A 222 -5.55 -1.98 22.39
C GLU A 222 -5.76 -0.47 22.45
N GLN A 223 -5.23 0.11 23.52
CA GLN A 223 -5.39 1.52 23.82
C GLN A 223 -6.86 2.00 23.84
N GLY A 224 -7.77 1.13 24.28
CA GLY A 224 -9.21 1.36 24.37
C GLY A 224 -9.93 1.28 23.02
N ASN A 225 -9.38 1.88 21.98
CA ASN A 225 -9.86 1.86 20.60
C ASN A 225 -8.70 2.20 19.65
N TYR A 226 -8.34 1.28 18.75
CA TYR A 226 -7.20 1.45 17.84
C TYR A 226 -7.57 1.85 16.40
N ASP A 227 -8.67 2.59 16.23
CA ASP A 227 -9.08 3.15 14.91
C ASP A 227 -8.04 4.17 14.40
N TYR A 228 -7.53 5.01 15.30
CA TYR A 228 -6.53 6.00 14.93
C TYR A 228 -5.12 5.39 14.89
N LEU A 229 -4.51 5.43 13.71
CA LEU A 229 -3.11 5.10 13.48
C LEU A 229 -2.52 6.04 12.41
N SER A 230 -1.47 6.76 12.79
CA SER A 230 -0.57 7.47 11.86
C SER A 230 0.81 6.80 11.90
N LEU A 231 1.51 6.82 10.77
CA LEU A 231 2.89 6.39 10.68
C LEU A 231 3.77 7.60 11.04
N ASP A 232 4.50 7.48 12.15
CA ASP A 232 5.53 8.45 12.58
C ASP A 232 6.79 8.39 11.70
#